data_AF-A0A9R0EB75-F1
#
_entry.id   AF-A0A9R0EB75-F1
#
_cell.length_a   1.000
_cell.length_b   1.000
_cell.length_c   1.000
_cell.angle_alpha   90.00
_cell.angle_beta   90.00
_cell.angle_gamma   90.00
#
_symmetry.space_group_name_H-M   'P 1'
#
loop_
_entity.id
_entity.type
_entity.pdbx_description
1 polymer ?
#
loop_
_entity_poly.entity_id
_entity_poly.type
_entity_poly.pdbx_seq_one_letter_code
_entity_poly.pdbx_strand_id
1 'polypeptide(L)'
;MTINQIFNYHICAIPLKTCLLITVKMILLIWLSVFLVLSCNGQTVNKYEHYLDDPAVQLFREYLEIDTSKAENIQTGVDFWIRQANDVGLPYAVYSPAGKPIFVATLEGSDPSYLEFLFETSIAQIWTVVKVECCFW
;
A
#
# COMPACT_ATOMS: atom_id res chain seq x y z
N MET A 1 -28.88 -21.58 58.12
CA MET A 1 -27.55 -20.96 58.30
C MET A 1 -26.99 -20.68 56.91
N THR A 2 -26.89 -19.41 56.57
CA THR A 2 -26.77 -18.88 55.20
C THR A 2 -25.33 -18.96 54.66
N ILE A 3 -25.18 -19.22 53.35
CA ILE A 3 -23.90 -19.36 52.61
C ILE A 3 -22.91 -18.20 52.87
N ASN A 4 -23.41 -17.01 53.22
CA ASN A 4 -22.59 -15.85 53.59
C ASN A 4 -21.71 -16.03 54.84
N GLN A 5 -22.01 -17.01 55.71
CA GLN A 5 -21.20 -17.31 56.90
C GLN A 5 -20.00 -18.21 56.57
N ILE A 6 -20.08 -19.02 55.50
CA ILE A 6 -19.01 -19.93 55.07
C ILE A 6 -17.87 -19.14 54.39
N PHE A 7 -18.21 -18.09 53.64
CA PHE A 7 -17.21 -17.22 53.01
C PHE A 7 -16.42 -16.37 54.02
N ASN A 8 -17.04 -15.92 55.12
CA ASN A 8 -16.36 -15.09 56.11
C ASN A 8 -15.34 -15.86 56.96
N TYR A 9 -15.54 -17.15 57.22
CA TYR A 9 -14.59 -17.95 58.01
C TYR A 9 -13.37 -18.40 57.19
N HIS A 10 -13.51 -18.64 55.88
CA HIS A 10 -12.40 -19.09 55.05
C HIS A 10 -11.41 -17.98 54.67
N ILE A 11 -11.82 -16.71 54.68
CA ILE A 11 -10.92 -15.58 54.43
C ILE A 11 -10.03 -15.30 55.67
N CYS A 12 -10.50 -15.63 56.87
CA CYS A 12 -9.83 -15.26 58.12
C CYS A 12 -8.69 -16.22 58.56
N ALA A 13 -8.49 -17.35 57.87
CA ALA A 13 -7.54 -18.39 58.27
C ALA A 13 -6.38 -18.62 57.29
N ILE A 14 -6.20 -17.73 56.30
CA ILE A 14 -5.04 -17.83 55.40
C ILE A 14 -3.90 -17.04 56.07
N PRO A 15 -2.77 -17.68 56.44
CA PRO A 15 -1.63 -16.98 57.01
C PRO A 15 -1.20 -15.86 56.04
N LEU A 16 -0.94 -14.66 56.55
CA LEU A 16 -0.53 -13.48 55.78
C LEU A 16 0.60 -13.80 54.77
N LYS A 17 1.52 -14.69 55.16
CA LYS A 17 2.62 -15.18 54.32
C LYS A 17 2.14 -15.92 53.05
N THR A 18 1.10 -16.75 53.18
CA THR A 18 0.50 -17.49 52.06
C THR A 18 -0.27 -16.58 51.12
N CYS A 19 -0.97 -15.57 51.65
CA CYS A 19 -1.63 -14.56 50.84
C CYS A 19 -0.60 -13.74 50.04
N LEU A 20 0.49 -13.30 50.69
CA LEU A 20 1.60 -12.59 50.06
C LEU A 20 2.30 -13.43 48.97
N LEU A 21 2.52 -14.72 49.21
CA LEU A 21 3.10 -15.63 48.22
C LEU A 21 2.20 -15.78 46.98
N ILE A 22 0.89 -15.86 47.18
CA ILE A 22 -0.08 -15.95 46.08
C ILE A 22 -0.09 -14.66 45.27
N THR A 23 -0.12 -13.48 45.91
CA THR A 23 -0.14 -12.20 45.18
C THR A 23 1.14 -11.95 44.39
N VAL A 24 2.32 -12.24 44.97
CA VAL A 24 3.61 -12.14 44.27
C VAL A 24 3.65 -13.07 43.05
N LYS A 25 3.16 -14.31 43.20
CA LYS A 25 3.13 -15.29 42.11
C LYS A 25 2.18 -14.87 40.98
N MET A 26 1.03 -14.31 41.31
CA MET A 26 0.08 -13.78 40.31
C MET A 26 0.67 -12.60 39.55
N ILE A 27 1.34 -11.67 40.24
CA ILE A 27 2.03 -10.54 39.61
C ILE A 27 3.13 -11.04 38.67
N LEU A 28 3.94 -12.01 39.09
CA LEU A 28 4.97 -12.63 38.26
C LEU A 28 4.39 -13.26 36.98
N LEU A 29 3.26 -13.96 37.09
CA LEU A 29 2.60 -14.57 35.94
C LEU A 29 2.05 -13.53 34.96
N ILE A 30 1.54 -12.41 35.46
CA ILE A 30 1.08 -11.28 34.62
C ILE A 30 2.27 -10.62 33.92
N TRP A 31 3.37 -10.37 34.62
CA TRP A 31 4.58 -9.84 34.00
C TRP A 31 5.16 -10.78 32.95
N LEU A 32 5.15 -12.09 33.23
CA LEU A 32 5.62 -13.11 32.29
C LEU A 32 4.72 -13.20 31.06
N SER A 33 3.39 -13.11 31.21
CA SER A 33 2.48 -13.13 30.06
C SER A 33 2.60 -11.87 29.21
N VAL A 34 2.76 -10.69 29.81
CA VAL A 34 3.03 -9.44 29.09
C VAL A 34 4.37 -9.52 28.36
N PHE A 35 5.42 -10.03 29.01
CA PHE A 35 6.73 -10.21 28.39
C PHE A 35 6.70 -11.21 27.23
N LEU A 36 5.93 -12.30 27.36
CA LEU A 36 5.70 -13.27 26.29
C LEU A 36 4.95 -12.66 25.11
N VAL A 37 3.89 -11.88 25.34
CA VAL A 37 3.16 -11.19 24.26
C VAL A 37 4.04 -10.18 23.54
N LEU A 38 4.86 -9.41 24.28
CA LEU A 38 5.80 -8.45 23.69
C LEU A 38 6.94 -9.13 22.91
N SER A 39 7.42 -10.28 23.38
CA SER A 39 8.48 -11.04 22.70
C SER A 39 7.97 -11.83 21.48
N CYS A 40 6.69 -12.23 21.48
CA CYS A 40 6.05 -12.96 20.38
C CYS A 40 5.46 -12.06 19.30
N ASN A 41 5.35 -10.75 19.52
CA ASN A 41 5.12 -9.78 18.46
C ASN A 41 6.39 -9.61 17.62
N GLY A 42 6.81 -10.69 16.97
CA GLY A 42 7.82 -10.65 15.93
C GLY A 42 7.38 -9.63 14.88
N GLN A 43 8.30 -8.73 14.51
CA GLN A 43 8.09 -7.84 13.37
C GLN A 43 7.57 -8.68 12.20
N THR A 44 6.37 -8.37 11.73
CA THR A 44 5.90 -8.88 10.45
C THR A 44 6.80 -8.27 9.39
N VAL A 45 7.88 -8.96 9.02
CA VAL A 45 8.76 -8.53 7.95
C VAL A 45 7.90 -8.46 6.69
N ASN A 46 7.64 -7.24 6.23
CA ASN A 46 6.82 -7.05 5.06
C ASN A 46 7.64 -7.55 3.86
N LYS A 47 7.22 -8.66 3.27
CA LYS A 47 7.90 -9.30 2.13
C LYS A 47 8.12 -8.34 0.94
N TYR A 48 7.39 -7.22 0.89
CA TYR A 48 7.44 -6.24 -0.18
C TYR A 48 8.21 -4.97 0.18
N GLU A 49 8.83 -4.91 1.35
CA GLU A 49 9.56 -3.73 1.83
C GLU A 49 10.73 -3.35 0.90
N HIS A 50 11.36 -4.33 0.26
CA HIS A 50 12.41 -4.09 -0.72
C HIS A 50 11.93 -3.46 -2.03
N TYR A 51 10.63 -3.49 -2.33
CA TYR A 51 10.04 -2.82 -3.49
C TYR A 51 9.68 -1.35 -3.21
N LEU A 52 9.75 -0.89 -1.95
CA LEU A 52 9.45 0.51 -1.62
C LEU A 52 10.45 1.48 -2.25
N ASP A 53 11.68 1.00 -2.44
CA ASP A 53 12.79 1.78 -3.02
C ASP A 53 12.86 1.66 -4.55
N ASP A 54 12.01 0.83 -5.18
CA ASP A 54 11.98 0.68 -6.63
C ASP A 54 11.38 1.94 -7.29
N PRO A 55 12.08 2.60 -8.23
CA PRO A 55 11.60 3.82 -8.86
C PRO A 55 10.30 3.61 -9.64
N ALA A 56 10.08 2.43 -10.23
CA ALA A 56 8.84 2.13 -10.94
C ALA A 56 7.65 2.04 -9.97
N VAL A 57 7.88 1.53 -8.75
CA VAL A 57 6.85 1.47 -7.70
C VAL A 57 6.52 2.87 -7.17
N GLN A 58 7.53 3.74 -7.07
CA GLN A 58 7.31 5.14 -6.68
C GLN A 58 6.49 5.91 -7.72
N LEU A 59 6.83 5.78 -9.01
CA LEU A 59 6.06 6.36 -10.11
C LEU A 59 4.62 5.83 -10.16
N PHE A 60 4.44 4.52 -9.93
CA PHE A 60 3.11 3.93 -9.89
C PHE A 60 2.27 4.47 -8.73
N ARG A 61 2.88 4.67 -7.55
CA ARG A 61 2.19 5.28 -6.41
C ARG A 61 1.81 6.73 -6.68
N GLU A 62 2.74 7.50 -7.23
CA GLU A 62 2.48 8.89 -7.61
C GLU A 62 1.28 8.97 -8.56
N TYR A 63 1.23 8.09 -9.57
CA TYR A 63 0.09 8.02 -10.49
C TYR A 63 -1.23 7.67 -9.79
N LEU A 64 -1.21 6.71 -8.84
CA LEU A 64 -2.40 6.32 -8.07
C LEU A 64 -2.93 7.43 -7.16
N GLU A 65 -2.08 8.36 -6.72
CA GLU A 65 -2.49 9.51 -5.91
C GLU A 65 -3.27 10.56 -6.74
N ILE A 66 -3.16 10.52 -8.07
CA ILE A 66 -3.90 11.42 -8.96
C ILE A 66 -5.35 10.94 -9.10
N ASP A 67 -6.25 11.59 -8.37
CA ASP A 67 -7.68 11.32 -8.44
C ASP A 67 -8.32 11.94 -9.70
N THR A 68 -8.18 11.27 -10.85
CA THR A 68 -8.76 11.68 -12.13
C THR A 68 -10.27 11.39 -12.26
N SER A 69 -10.92 10.94 -11.18
CA SER A 69 -12.40 10.90 -11.13
C SER A 69 -13.00 12.32 -11.14
N LYS A 70 -12.24 13.30 -10.63
CA LYS A 70 -12.61 14.72 -10.62
C LYS A 70 -12.11 15.43 -11.85
N ALA A 71 -13.00 16.20 -12.49
CA ALA A 71 -12.68 16.92 -13.72
C ALA A 71 -11.49 17.91 -13.56
N GLU A 72 -11.36 18.53 -12.38
CA GLU A 72 -10.27 19.45 -12.04
C GLU A 72 -8.87 18.80 -12.02
N ASN A 73 -8.80 17.48 -11.77
CA ASN A 73 -7.55 16.74 -11.69
C ASN A 73 -7.16 16.06 -12.99
N ILE A 74 -8.02 16.10 -14.02
CA ILE A 74 -7.73 15.48 -15.32
C ILE A 74 -6.46 16.08 -15.92
N GLN A 75 -6.26 17.39 -15.81
CA GLN A 75 -5.06 18.05 -16.31
C GLN A 75 -3.80 17.56 -15.59
N THR A 76 -3.87 17.35 -14.27
CA THR A 76 -2.77 16.78 -13.48
C THR A 76 -2.34 15.41 -14.00
N GLY A 77 -3.29 14.56 -14.39
CA GLY A 77 -3.00 13.25 -14.99
C GLY A 77 -2.35 13.36 -16.37
N VAL A 78 -2.75 14.34 -17.18
CA VAL A 78 -2.10 14.61 -18.47
C VAL A 78 -0.67 15.12 -18.27
N ASP A 79 -0.47 16.06 -17.33
CA ASP A 79 0.83 16.64 -17.02
C ASP A 79 1.81 15.57 -16.49
N PHE A 80 1.30 14.60 -15.71
CA PHE A 80 2.07 13.43 -15.29
C PHE A 80 2.63 12.67 -16.51
N TRP A 81 1.78 12.32 -17.49
CA TRP A 81 2.21 11.59 -18.69
C TRP A 81 3.14 12.40 -19.58
N ILE A 82 2.91 13.71 -19.70
CA ILE A 82 3.83 14.62 -20.40
C ILE A 82 5.21 14.59 -19.75
N ARG A 83 5.29 14.67 -18.42
CA ARG A 83 6.56 14.58 -17.69
C ARG A 83 7.23 13.23 -17.95
N GLN A 84 6.49 12.12 -17.84
CA GLN A 84 7.06 10.79 -18.10
C GLN A 84 7.63 10.67 -19.51
N ALA A 85 6.90 11.15 -20.53
CA ALA A 85 7.39 11.12 -21.91
C ALA A 85 8.62 12.00 -22.12
N ASN A 86 8.67 13.18 -21.50
CA ASN A 86 9.85 14.04 -21.54
C ASN A 86 11.06 13.38 -20.86
N ASP A 87 10.86 12.73 -19.72
CA ASP A 87 11.93 12.07 -18.96
C ASP A 87 12.58 10.93 -19.76
N VAL A 88 11.80 10.20 -20.57
CA VAL A 88 12.30 9.13 -21.44
C VAL A 88 12.58 9.56 -22.88
N GLY A 89 12.35 10.83 -23.23
CA GLY A 89 12.57 11.36 -24.58
C GLY A 89 11.61 10.83 -25.64
N LEU A 90 10.39 10.42 -25.26
CA LEU A 90 9.37 9.93 -26.18
C LEU A 90 8.60 11.08 -26.84
N PRO A 91 8.44 11.07 -28.18
CA PRO A 91 7.47 11.92 -28.87
C PRO A 91 6.06 11.70 -28.34
N TYR A 92 5.32 12.78 -28.10
CA TYR A 92 3.94 12.72 -27.64
C TYR A 92 3.06 13.81 -28.27
N ALA A 93 1.75 13.55 -28.27
CA ALA A 93 0.71 14.49 -28.64
C ALA A 93 -0.47 14.39 -27.65
N VAL A 94 -1.11 15.51 -27.38
CA VAL A 94 -2.33 15.57 -26.55
C VAL A 94 -3.48 16.12 -27.39
N TYR A 95 -4.53 15.34 -27.50
CA TYR A 95 -5.75 15.71 -28.22
C TYR A 95 -6.91 15.88 -27.24
N SER A 96 -7.84 16.78 -27.51
CA SER A 96 -9.01 16.99 -26.62
C SER A 96 -10.34 16.88 -27.37
N PRO A 97 -10.66 15.72 -27.99
CA PRO A 97 -11.96 15.54 -28.62
C PRO A 97 -13.09 15.64 -27.58
N ALA A 98 -14.11 16.43 -27.89
CA ALA A 98 -15.24 16.70 -26.98
C ALA A 98 -14.83 17.19 -25.57
N GLY A 99 -13.68 17.86 -25.44
CA GLY A 99 -13.19 18.43 -24.19
C GLY A 99 -12.55 17.44 -23.22
N LYS A 100 -12.33 16.18 -23.63
CA LYS A 100 -11.62 15.18 -22.83
C LYS A 100 -10.22 14.94 -23.40
N PRO A 101 -9.15 15.08 -22.60
CA PRO A 101 -7.81 14.88 -23.10
C PRO A 101 -7.49 13.40 -23.35
N ILE A 102 -6.78 13.16 -24.43
CA ILE A 102 -6.22 11.89 -24.88
C ILE A 102 -4.73 12.12 -25.03
N PHE A 103 -3.94 11.37 -24.28
CA PHE A 103 -2.49 11.40 -24.38
C PHE A 103 -2.02 10.28 -25.30
N VAL A 104 -1.22 10.64 -26.31
CA VAL A 104 -0.65 9.70 -27.27
C VAL A 104 0.86 9.81 -27.21
N ALA A 105 1.56 8.73 -26.86
CA ALA A 105 3.01 8.64 -26.99
C ALA A 105 3.36 7.64 -28.09
N THR A 106 4.38 7.96 -28.89
CA THR A 106 4.82 7.11 -29.99
C THR A 106 6.28 6.73 -29.80
N LEU A 107 6.55 5.43 -29.78
CA LEU A 107 7.89 4.88 -29.91
C LEU A 107 8.05 4.38 -31.34
N GLU A 108 8.81 5.12 -32.14
CA GLU A 108 9.12 4.75 -33.52
C GLU A 108 10.11 3.58 -33.55
N GLY A 109 9.77 2.57 -34.34
CA GLY A 109 10.66 1.44 -34.61
C GLY A 109 11.69 1.81 -35.66
N SER A 110 12.75 1.01 -35.76
CA SER A 110 13.78 1.21 -36.80
C SER A 110 13.26 0.95 -38.21
N ASP A 111 12.13 0.25 -38.35
CA ASP A 111 11.52 -0.12 -39.63
C ASP A 111 10.00 0.20 -39.61
N PRO A 112 9.55 1.24 -40.35
CA PRO A 112 8.15 1.64 -40.41
C PRO A 112 7.26 0.68 -41.23
N SER A 113 7.82 -0.40 -41.78
CA SER A 113 7.05 -1.41 -42.51
C SER A 113 6.54 -2.57 -41.63
N TYR A 114 6.94 -2.61 -40.36
CA TYR A 114 6.52 -3.61 -39.38
C TYR A 114 5.17 -3.28 -38.72
N LEU A 115 4.55 -4.32 -38.13
CA LEU A 115 3.25 -4.24 -37.47
C LEU A 115 3.26 -3.22 -36.32
N GLU A 116 2.34 -2.26 -36.37
CA GLU A 116 2.10 -1.32 -35.27
C GLU A 116 1.38 -2.03 -34.10
N PHE A 117 1.88 -1.83 -32.87
CA PHE A 117 1.19 -2.28 -31.67
C PHE A 117 0.58 -1.08 -30.94
N LEU A 118 -0.72 -1.15 -30.70
CA LEU A 118 -1.46 -0.15 -29.96
C LEU A 118 -1.75 -0.65 -28.55
N PHE A 119 -1.20 0.03 -27.55
CA PHE A 119 -1.56 -0.18 -26.15
C PHE A 119 -2.54 0.91 -25.73
N GLU A 120 -3.80 0.53 -25.61
CA GLU A 120 -4.83 1.39 -25.05
C GLU A 120 -4.98 1.11 -23.56
N THR A 121 -4.86 2.15 -22.73
CA THR A 121 -5.24 2.08 -21.33
C THR A 121 -6.28 3.16 -21.04
N SER A 122 -7.37 2.75 -20.38
CA SER A 122 -8.35 3.67 -19.84
C SER A 122 -8.35 3.51 -18.33
N ILE A 123 -7.64 4.41 -17.66
CA ILE A 123 -7.65 4.48 -16.21
C ILE A 123 -8.22 5.85 -15.87
N ALA A 124 -9.43 5.83 -15.29
CA ALA A 124 -10.13 6.98 -14.74
C ALA A 124 -10.16 8.22 -15.68
N GLN A 125 -10.93 8.09 -16.77
CA GLN A 125 -11.30 9.14 -17.73
C GLN A 125 -10.22 9.66 -18.70
N ILE A 126 -8.95 9.35 -18.49
CA ILE A 126 -7.89 9.63 -19.47
C ILE A 126 -7.71 8.40 -20.35
N TRP A 127 -7.81 8.59 -21.67
CA TRP A 127 -7.40 7.59 -22.65
C TRP A 127 -5.92 7.78 -22.93
N THR A 128 -5.13 6.78 -22.58
CA THR A 128 -3.69 6.74 -22.91
C THR A 128 -3.54 5.76 -24.05
N VAL A 129 -2.95 6.23 -25.15
CA VAL A 129 -2.66 5.40 -26.30
C VAL A 129 -1.15 5.42 -26.51
N VAL A 130 -0.51 4.28 -26.25
CA VAL A 130 0.91 4.12 -26.56
C VAL A 130 1.00 3.35 -27.87
N LYS A 131 1.47 4.04 -28.91
CA LYS A 131 1.78 3.41 -30.19
C LYS A 131 3.24 2.97 -30.15
N VAL A 132 3.47 1.66 -30.23
CA VAL A 132 4.80 1.05 -30.25
C VAL A 132 4.99 0.41 -31.62
N GLU A 133 5.94 0.93 -32.39
CA GLU A 133 6.43 0.27 -33.59
C GLU A 133 7.69 -0.51 -33.18
N CYS A 134 7.61 -1.84 -33.14
CA CYS A 134 8.71 -2.68 -32.64
C CYS A 134 9.39 -3.44 -33.77
N CYS A 135 10.72 -3.34 -33.85
CA CYS A 135 11.59 -4.32 -34.51
C CYS A 135 11.95 -5.42 -33.48
N PHE A 136 11.44 -6.63 -33.66
CA PHE A 136 12.04 -7.80 -33.00
C PHE A 136 13.32 -8.16 -33.77
N TRP A 137 14.48 -8.04 -33.09
CA TRP A 137 15.75 -8.56 -33.56
C TRP A 137 15.76 -10.08 -33.60
#